data_AF-A0A957BMG0-F1
#
_entry.id   AF-A0A957BMG0-F1
#
_cell.length_a   1.000
_cell.length_b   1.000
_cell.length_c   1.000
_cell.angle_alpha   90.00
_cell.angle_beta   90.00
_cell.angle_gamma   90.00
#
_symmetry.space_group_name_H-M   'P 1'
#
loop_
_entity.id
_entity.type
_entity.pdbx_description
1 polymer ?
#
loop_
_entity_poly.entity_id
_entity_poly.type
_entity_poly.pdbx_seq_one_letter_code
_entity_poly.pdbx_strand_id
1 'polypeptide(L)' 'MDETMAKINALATERFNLFLLAGRQHLTTAQRERVQRITADLDVLWDQYRRELAGSLWSRPQLQRDRGRRAA' A
#
# COMPACT_ATOMS: atom_id res chain seq x y z
N MET A 1 6.14 -11.37 3.23
CA MET A 1 5.20 -10.57 2.42
C MET A 1 5.11 -9.21 3.07
N ASP A 2 5.13 -8.14 2.27
CA ASP A 2 5.08 -6.76 2.75
C ASP A 2 3.74 -6.51 3.48
N GLU A 3 3.80 -6.29 4.79
CA GLU A 3 2.63 -6.18 5.68
C GLU A 3 1.72 -5.02 5.26
N THR A 4 2.31 -3.93 4.77
CA THR A 4 1.59 -2.75 4.27
C THR A 4 0.79 -3.10 3.03
N MET A 5 1.39 -3.82 2.09
CA MET A 5 0.70 -4.27 0.87
C MET A 5 -0.45 -5.24 1.18
N ALA A 6 -0.28 -6.13 2.16
CA ALA A 6 -1.37 -7.02 2.59
C ALA A 6 -2.57 -6.24 3.15
N LYS A 7 -2.33 -5.20 3.96
CA LYS A 7 -3.39 -4.32 4.48
C LYS A 7 -4.08 -3.52 3.37
N ILE A 8 -3.32 -2.99 2.41
CA ILE A 8 -3.86 -2.29 1.23
C ILE A 8 -4.83 -3.21 0.48
N ASN A 9 -4.43 -4.46 0.19
CA ASN A 9 -5.26 -5.40 -0.54
C ASN A 9 -6.56 -5.76 0.21
N ALA A 10 -6.48 -5.96 1.53
CA ALA A 10 -7.65 -6.25 2.36
C ALA A 10 -8.67 -5.09 2.31
N LEU A 11 -8.20 -3.87 2.53
CA LEU A 11 -9.04 -2.67 2.52
C LEU A 11 -9.61 -2.36 1.13
N ALA A 12 -8.80 -2.52 0.07
CA ALA A 12 -9.26 -2.35 -1.31
C ALA A 12 -10.37 -3.35 -1.67
N THR A 13 -10.24 -4.61 -1.22
CA THR A 13 -11.25 -5.65 -1.41
C THR A 13 -12.54 -5.31 -0.66
N GLU A 14 -12.43 -4.88 0.60
CA GLU A 14 -13.59 -4.46 1.38
C GLU A 14 -14.34 -3.29 0.72
N ARG A 15 -13.61 -2.26 0.27
CA ARG A 15 -14.20 -1.11 -0.45
C ARG A 15 -14.89 -1.55 -1.74
N PHE A 16 -14.27 -2.45 -2.50
CA PHE A 16 -14.86 -2.98 -3.73
C PHE A 16 -16.18 -3.73 -3.44
N ASN A 17 -16.22 -4.56 -2.40
CA ASN A 17 -17.45 -5.25 -1.98
C ASN A 17 -18.56 -4.27 -1.57
N LEU A 18 -18.21 -3.17 -0.88
CA LEU A 18 -19.18 -2.11 -0.56
C LEU A 18 -19.71 -1.41 -1.81
N PHE A 19 -18.89 -1.20 -2.84
CA PHE A 19 -19.37 -0.65 -4.11
C PHE A 19 -20.26 -1.63 -4.89
N LEU A 20 -19.94 -2.93 -4.88
CA LEU A 20 -20.84 -3.94 -5.43
C LEU A 20 -22.19 -3.96 -4.71
N LEU A 21 -22.18 -3.83 -3.39
CA LEU A 21 -23.40 -3.71 -2.60
C LEU A 21 -24.20 -2.45 -2.96
N ALA A 22 -23.52 -1.31 -3.11
CA ALA A 22 -24.13 -0.05 -3.51
C ALA A 22 -24.82 -0.12 -4.89
N GLY A 23 -24.30 -0.94 -5.80
CA GLY A 23 -24.91 -1.21 -7.10
C GLY A 23 -26.19 -2.05 -7.03
N ARG A 24 -26.43 -2.74 -5.92
CA ARG A 24 -27.62 -3.60 -5.70
C ARG A 24 -28.65 -2.96 -4.78
N GLN A 25 -28.21 -2.15 -3.82
CA GLN A 25 -29.05 -1.50 -2.82
C GLN A 25 -28.43 -0.21 -2.32
N HIS A 26 -29.24 0.66 -1.72
CA HIS A 26 -28.69 1.82 -1.00
C HIS A 26 -27.85 1.36 0.20
N LEU A 27 -26.65 1.93 0.32
CA LEU A 27 -25.81 1.73 1.49
C LEU A 27 -26.46 2.34 2.74
N THR A 28 -26.28 1.68 3.88
CA THR A 28 -26.59 2.27 5.18
C THR A 28 -25.61 3.41 5.49
N THR A 29 -25.96 4.26 6.46
CA THR A 29 -25.06 5.33 6.91
C THR A 29 -23.72 4.78 7.39
N ALA A 30 -23.72 3.71 8.19
CA ALA A 30 -22.51 3.07 8.66
C ALA A 30 -21.64 2.50 7.51
N GLN A 31 -22.25 1.97 6.46
CA GLN A 31 -21.53 1.50 5.27
C GLN A 31 -20.90 2.65 4.49
N ARG A 32 -21.60 3.78 4.34
CA ARG A 32 -21.04 4.99 3.71
C ARG A 32 -19.85 5.53 4.50
N GLU A 33 -19.99 5.62 5.83
CA GLU A 33 -18.89 6.02 6.72
C GLU A 33 -17.71 5.03 6.64
N ARG A 34 -17.98 3.74 6.46
CA ARG A 34 -16.93 2.74 6.26
C ARG A 34 -16.17 2.96 4.94
N VAL A 35 -16.87 3.23 3.84
CA VAL A 35 -16.21 3.58 2.55
C VAL A 35 -15.31 4.81 2.70
N GLN A 36 -15.79 5.85 3.39
CA GLN A 36 -15.00 7.06 3.62
C GLN A 36 -13.74 6.77 4.43
N ARG A 37 -13.87 6.03 5.54
CA ARG A 37 -12.72 5.62 6.37
C ARG A 37 -11.71 4.79 5.59
N ILE A 38 -12.16 3.75 4.89
CA ILE A 38 -11.28 2.93 4.06
C ILE A 38 -10.53 3.77 3.02
N THR A 39 -11.20 4.77 2.43
CA THR A 39 -10.55 5.64 1.44
C THR A 39 -9.43 6.47 2.07
N ALA A 40 -9.68 7.08 3.23
CA ALA A 40 -8.64 7.80 3.98
C ALA A 40 -7.48 6.89 4.41
N ASP A 41 -7.78 5.69 4.90
CA ASP A 41 -6.78 4.71 5.33
C ASP A 41 -5.90 4.25 4.15
N LEU A 42 -6.52 4.02 2.98
CA LEU A 42 -5.79 3.63 1.76
C LEU A 42 -4.82 4.72 1.30
N ASP A 43 -5.20 5.99 1.36
CA ASP A 43 -4.30 7.09 0.96
C ASP A 43 -3.04 7.13 1.83
N VAL A 44 -3.19 6.95 3.15
CA VAL A 44 -2.06 6.90 4.10
C VAL A 44 -1.19 5.66 3.86
N LEU A 45 -1.81 4.49 3.69
CA LEU A 45 -1.07 3.24 3.48
C LEU A 45 -0.30 3.23 2.16
N TRP A 46 -0.84 3.84 1.10
CA TRP A 46 -0.11 3.97 -0.17
C TRP A 46 1.11 4.88 -0.04
N ASP A 47 1.03 5.97 0.72
CA ASP A 47 2.19 6.80 1.01
C ASP A 47 3.25 6.02 1.80
N GLN A 48 2.82 5.28 2.84
CA GLN A 48 3.70 4.42 3.62
C GLN A 48 4.41 3.38 2.73
N TYR A 49 3.65 2.62 1.93
CA TYR A 49 4.21 1.60 1.04
C TYR A 49 5.20 2.19 0.04
N ARG A 50 4.92 3.37 -0.52
CA ARG A 50 5.87 4.08 -1.39
C ARG A 50 7.17 4.43 -0.68
N ARG A 51 7.13 4.87 0.58
CA ARG A 51 8.33 5.17 1.38
C ARG A 51 9.13 3.90 1.69
N GLU A 52 8.44 2.80 2.00
CA GLU A 52 9.06 1.49 2.23
C GLU A 52 9.76 0.98 0.98
N LEU A 53 9.10 1.07 -0.19
CA LEU A 53 9.70 0.75 -1.48
C LEU A 53 10.93 1.60 -1.77
N ALA A 54 10.84 2.93 -1.59
CA ALA A 54 11.99 3.81 -1.76
C ALA A 54 13.14 3.39 -0.82
N GLY A 55 12.87 3.23 0.48
CA GLY A 55 13.87 2.80 1.45
C GLY A 55 14.54 1.47 1.08
N SER A 56 13.78 0.51 0.55
CA SER A 56 14.33 -0.77 0.07
C SER A 56 15.18 -0.65 -1.19
N LEU A 57 14.82 0.26 -2.11
CA LEU A 57 15.58 0.54 -3.34
C LEU A 57 16.90 1.26 -3.04
N TRP A 58 16.91 2.21 -2.11
CA TRP A 58 18.11 2.96 -1.71
C TRP A 58 19.03 2.15 -0.79
N SER A 59 18.49 1.22 0.01
CA SER A 59 19.28 0.31 0.85
C SER A 59 19.89 -0.85 0.07
N ARG A 60 19.57 -0.99 -1.23
CA ARG A 60 20.21 -1.96 -2.12
C ARG A 60 21.63 -1.47 -2.40
N PRO A 61 22.67 -2.12 -1.85
CA PRO A 61 23.96 -1.47 -1.76
C PRO A 61 24.60 -1.36 -3.14
N GLN A 62 25.12 -0.17 -3.46
CA GLN A 62 26.21 0.05 -4.42
C GLN A 62 27.53 -0.63 -3.97
N LEU A 63 27.48 -1.80 -3.31
CA LEU A 63 28.65 -2.56 -2.80
C LEU A 63 29.43 -3.31 -3.89
N GLN A 64 29.24 -2.97 -5.16
CA GLN A 64 29.92 -3.67 -6.26
C GLN A 64 30.90 -2.81 -7.07
N ARG A 65 31.18 -1.55 -6.65
CA ARG A 65 32.12 -0.68 -7.40
C ARG A 65 33.48 -0.43 -6.75
N ASP A 66 33.70 -0.76 -5.47
CA ASP A 66 34.98 -0.42 -4.79
C ASP A 66 35.99 -1.55 -4.60
N ARG A 67 35.73 -2.79 -5.06
CA ARG A 67 36.69 -3.91 -4.94
C ARG A 67 37.59 -4.15 -6.16
N GLY A 68 37.64 -3.22 -7.11
CA GLY A 68 38.43 -3.38 -8.34
C GLY A 68 39.73 -2.56 -8.43
N ARG A 69 40.06 -1.70 -7.46
CA ARG A 69 41.08 -0.65 -7.62
C ARG A 69 42.23 -0.68 -6.60
N ARG A 70 42.56 -1.86 -6.05
CA ARG A 70 43.72 -2.06 -5.16
C ARG A 70 44.47 -3.38 -5.41
N ALA A 71 44.68 -3.72 -6.68
CA ALA A 71 45.65 -4.73 -7.07
C ALA A 71 46.31 -4.30 -8.39
N ALA A 72 47.27 -3.38 -8.28
CA ALA A 72 48.25 -3.05 -9.31
C ALA A 72 49.53 -2.62 -8.59
#